data_AF-H3B758-F1
#
_entry.id   AF-H3B758-F1
#
_cell.length_a   1.000
_cell.length_b   1.000
_cell.length_c   1.000
_cell.angle_alpha   90.00
_cell.angle_beta   90.00
_cell.angle_gamma   90.00
#
_symmetry.space_group_name_H-M   'P 1'
#
loop_
_entity.id
_entity.type
_entity.pdbx_description
1 polymer ?
#
loop_
_entity_poly.entity_id
_entity_poly.type
_entity_poly.pdbx_seq_one_letter_code
_entity_poly.pdbx_strand_id
1 'polypeptide(L)'
;LLLVSSSLIHRVKGCNFLPRYISDRSPVQIRVEAPEDVRGPYRWRLDPQLLTRGEFVGEIESAIQEFFHFNHPLVSPPDMIWEAFKVTIRGKIIALSSAYKKTFQQRMVGLEQELRGAETELYKNNSAENRERVASLQHDLNVLSSSKAKRALFRTRSRFYARGDKAGKLLAWQLRREEADRHIPSIKLPDGTTSFIPGAINGAFQNYYSSLYTTQYDGGSMRGSMLSFLDSVGIPEIPVEMGEQLGAPLSRLEIFVNSPESSVP
;
A
#
# COMPACT_ATOMS: atom_id res chain seq x y z
N LEU A 1 19.13 25.03 -5.62
CA LEU A 1 20.57 24.81 -5.39
C LEU A 1 20.79 23.32 -5.23
N LEU A 2 21.73 22.71 -5.96
CA LEU A 2 22.13 21.31 -5.79
C LEU A 2 23.59 21.29 -5.39
N LEU A 3 23.86 20.70 -4.21
CA LEU A 3 25.22 20.56 -3.68
C LEU A 3 25.66 19.12 -3.92
N VAL A 4 26.85 18.96 -4.51
CA VAL A 4 27.46 17.67 -4.79
C VAL A 4 28.79 17.61 -4.06
N SER A 5 29.08 16.48 -3.39
CA SER A 5 30.38 16.24 -2.76
C SER A 5 31.50 16.36 -3.79
N SER A 6 32.62 16.98 -3.41
CA SER A 6 33.82 17.09 -4.26
C SER A 6 34.28 15.74 -4.81
N SER A 7 34.15 14.69 -4.00
CA SER A 7 34.48 13.31 -4.37
C SER A 7 33.61 12.72 -5.50
N LEU A 8 32.43 13.28 -5.78
CA LEU A 8 31.48 12.77 -6.77
C LEU A 8 31.41 13.62 -8.04
N ILE A 9 32.09 14.78 -8.08
CA ILE A 9 32.04 15.72 -9.22
C ILE A 9 32.44 15.03 -10.54
N HIS A 10 33.50 14.23 -10.52
CA HIS A 10 33.99 13.50 -11.71
C HIS A 10 32.96 12.53 -12.30
N ARG A 11 31.92 12.16 -11.53
CA ARG A 11 30.86 11.23 -11.95
C ARG A 11 29.63 11.96 -12.48
N VAL A 12 29.53 13.27 -12.33
CA VAL A 12 28.39 14.04 -12.83
C VAL A 12 28.52 14.18 -14.35
N LYS A 13 27.56 13.60 -15.09
CA LYS A 13 27.50 13.65 -16.56
C LYS A 13 26.68 14.82 -17.10
N GLY A 14 25.83 15.41 -16.28
CA GLY A 14 25.03 16.56 -16.69
C GLY A 14 23.98 16.98 -15.67
N CYS A 15 23.51 18.21 -15.84
CA CYS A 15 22.46 18.83 -15.03
C CYS A 15 21.50 19.56 -15.96
N ASN A 16 20.21 19.24 -15.89
CA ASN A 16 19.17 19.82 -16.76
C ASN A 16 17.93 20.19 -15.95
N PHE A 17 17.28 21.29 -16.33
CA PHE A 17 15.91 21.55 -15.91
C PHE A 17 14.94 20.68 -16.72
N LEU A 18 13.93 20.15 -16.05
CA LEU A 18 12.81 19.44 -16.64
C LEU A 18 11.59 20.38 -16.76
N PRO A 19 10.68 20.14 -17.71
CA PRO A 19 9.47 20.95 -17.85
C PRO A 19 8.58 20.87 -16.61
N ARG A 20 7.79 21.93 -16.37
CA ARG A 20 6.91 22.01 -15.20
C ARG A 20 5.59 21.33 -15.49
N TYR A 21 5.39 20.15 -14.92
CA TYR A 21 4.08 19.47 -14.92
C TYR A 21 3.69 18.85 -13.57
N ILE A 22 4.61 18.84 -12.59
CA ILE A 22 4.38 18.29 -11.25
C ILE A 22 4.20 19.41 -10.20
N SER A 23 4.91 20.52 -10.37
CA SER A 23 4.94 21.67 -9.47
C SER A 23 5.05 22.96 -10.29
N ASP A 24 4.76 24.08 -9.64
CA ASP A 24 5.07 25.46 -10.06
C ASP A 24 6.55 25.73 -10.36
N ARG A 25 7.46 24.85 -9.89
CA ARG A 25 8.91 24.90 -10.11
C ARG A 25 9.40 23.77 -11.01
N SER A 26 10.35 24.09 -11.89
CA SER A 26 10.99 23.12 -12.78
C SER A 26 11.84 22.13 -11.96
N PRO A 27 11.61 20.81 -12.11
CA PRO A 27 12.49 19.82 -11.50
C PRO A 27 13.91 19.92 -12.05
N VAL A 28 14.91 19.65 -11.21
CA VAL A 28 16.31 19.59 -11.64
C VAL A 28 16.75 18.13 -11.72
N GLN A 29 17.21 17.70 -12.89
CA GLN A 29 17.76 16.37 -13.14
C GLN A 29 19.28 16.44 -13.15
N ILE A 30 19.94 15.71 -12.24
CA ILE A 30 21.37 15.43 -12.32
C ILE A 30 21.55 13.98 -12.78
N ARG A 31 22.43 13.77 -13.76
CA ARG A 31 22.87 12.45 -14.20
C ARG A 31 24.23 12.16 -13.58
N VAL A 32 24.30 11.11 -12.77
CA VAL A 32 25.53 10.67 -12.11
C VAL A 32 25.84 9.24 -12.56
N GLU A 33 27.08 9.01 -12.93
CA GLU A 33 27.61 7.68 -13.21
C GLU A 33 27.85 6.95 -11.89
N ALA A 34 27.09 5.87 -11.67
CA ALA A 34 27.29 5.00 -10.52
C ALA A 34 28.25 3.87 -10.90
N PRO A 35 29.05 3.34 -9.95
CA PRO A 35 29.73 2.07 -10.16
C PRO A 35 28.71 1.00 -10.56
N GLU A 36 29.14 0.00 -11.32
CA GLU A 36 28.29 -1.15 -11.61
C GLU A 36 27.92 -1.85 -10.31
N ASP A 37 26.71 -1.61 -9.82
CA ASP A 37 26.10 -2.47 -8.83
C ASP A 37 25.90 -3.83 -9.48
N VAL A 38 26.49 -4.87 -8.89
CA VAL A 38 26.15 -6.26 -9.20
C VAL A 38 24.70 -6.45 -8.79
N ARG A 39 23.78 -6.15 -9.72
CA ARG A 39 22.36 -6.32 -9.49
C ARG A 39 22.15 -7.79 -9.14
N GLY A 40 21.57 -8.03 -7.97
CA GLY A 40 21.18 -9.37 -7.57
C GLY A 40 20.30 -10.04 -8.64
N PRO A 41 20.14 -11.37 -8.59
CA PRO A 41 19.49 -12.15 -9.64
C PRO A 41 18.11 -11.57 -9.97
N TYR A 42 17.91 -11.22 -11.24
CA TYR A 42 16.66 -10.64 -11.71
C TYR A 42 15.51 -11.63 -11.53
N ARG A 43 14.61 -11.33 -10.60
CA ARG A 43 13.37 -12.10 -10.42
C ARG A 43 12.26 -11.43 -11.21
N TRP A 44 11.96 -12.01 -12.38
CA TRP A 44 10.81 -11.60 -13.18
C TRP A 44 9.50 -11.74 -12.38
N ARG A 45 8.59 -10.80 -12.59
CA ARG A 45 7.22 -10.83 -12.07
C ARG A 45 6.28 -10.25 -13.12
N LEU A 46 5.14 -10.90 -13.31
CA LEU A 46 4.04 -10.35 -14.11
C LEU A 46 3.52 -9.06 -13.47
N ASP A 47 3.22 -8.06 -14.29
CA ASP A 47 2.50 -6.87 -13.86
C ASP A 47 0.99 -7.11 -14.01
N PRO A 48 0.22 -7.25 -12.92
CA PRO A 48 -1.21 -7.59 -13.02
C PRO A 48 -2.03 -6.56 -13.77
N GLN A 49 -1.55 -5.31 -13.90
CA GLN A 49 -2.25 -4.28 -14.68
C GLN A 49 -2.28 -4.57 -16.18
N LEU A 50 -1.39 -5.44 -16.68
CA LEU A 50 -1.43 -5.87 -18.08
C LEU A 50 -2.66 -6.72 -18.38
N LEU A 51 -3.16 -7.46 -17.37
CA LEU A 51 -4.35 -8.30 -17.50
C LEU A 51 -5.64 -7.48 -17.63
N THR A 52 -5.61 -6.17 -17.34
CA THR A 52 -6.75 -5.28 -17.56
C THR A 52 -6.87 -4.83 -19.02
N ARG A 53 -5.84 -5.08 -19.87
CA ARG A 53 -5.83 -4.65 -21.26
C ARG A 53 -6.31 -5.80 -22.15
N GLY A 54 -7.44 -5.60 -22.83
CA GLY A 54 -8.01 -6.59 -23.75
C GLY A 54 -7.01 -7.05 -24.82
N GLU A 55 -6.27 -6.10 -25.42
CA GLU A 55 -5.21 -6.43 -26.41
C GLU A 55 -4.15 -7.38 -25.85
N PHE A 56 -3.66 -7.12 -24.63
CA PHE A 56 -2.65 -7.97 -24.00
C PHE A 56 -3.22 -9.37 -23.72
N VAL A 57 -4.47 -9.45 -23.25
CA VAL A 57 -5.13 -10.73 -22.99
C VAL A 57 -5.30 -11.52 -24.29
N GLY A 58 -5.78 -10.88 -25.37
CA GLY A 58 -5.95 -11.52 -26.68
C GLY A 58 -4.65 -12.02 -27.29
N GLU A 59 -3.55 -11.27 -27.17
CA GLU A 59 -2.21 -11.71 -27.59
C GLU A 59 -1.74 -12.95 -26.81
N ILE A 60 -2.01 -13.00 -25.50
CA ILE A 60 -1.67 -14.14 -24.65
C ILE A 60 -2.55 -15.34 -24.99
N GLU A 61 -3.85 -15.16 -25.16
CA GLU A 61 -4.77 -16.23 -25.59
C GLU A 61 -4.35 -16.82 -26.93
N SER A 62 -4.00 -15.98 -27.90
CA SER A 62 -3.50 -16.41 -29.21
C SER A 62 -2.21 -17.20 -29.08
N ALA A 63 -1.27 -16.74 -28.25
CA ALA A 63 -0.01 -17.45 -28.00
C ALA A 63 -0.22 -18.81 -27.30
N ILE A 64 -1.24 -18.93 -26.44
CA ILE A 64 -1.61 -20.20 -25.80
C ILE A 64 -2.16 -21.17 -26.85
N GLN A 65 -3.10 -20.72 -27.68
CA GLN A 65 -3.68 -21.55 -28.74
C GLN A 65 -2.63 -22.00 -29.74
N GLU A 66 -1.77 -21.08 -30.19
CA GLU A 66 -0.65 -21.34 -31.09
C GLU A 66 0.27 -22.42 -30.51
N PHE A 67 0.66 -22.30 -29.24
CA PHE A 67 1.53 -23.27 -28.58
C PHE A 67 0.93 -24.68 -28.60
N PHE A 68 -0.33 -24.83 -28.16
CA PHE A 68 -0.96 -26.15 -28.09
C PHE A 68 -1.35 -26.71 -29.47
N HIS A 69 -1.58 -25.86 -30.47
CA HIS A 69 -1.77 -26.28 -31.84
C HIS A 69 -0.50 -26.98 -32.39
N PHE A 70 0.68 -26.38 -32.18
CA PHE A 70 1.93 -26.94 -32.70
C PHE A 70 2.53 -28.06 -31.82
N ASN A 71 2.24 -28.06 -30.52
CA ASN A 71 2.81 -29.00 -29.55
C ASN A 71 1.79 -30.06 -29.09
N HIS A 72 0.78 -30.35 -29.92
CA HIS A 72 -0.25 -31.33 -29.61
C HIS A 72 0.38 -32.69 -29.23
N PRO A 73 -0.11 -33.38 -28.17
CA PRO A 73 0.53 -34.57 -27.65
C PRO A 73 0.41 -35.75 -28.62
N LEU A 74 1.46 -35.98 -29.41
CA LEU A 74 1.66 -37.25 -30.12
C LEU A 74 2.94 -37.98 -29.70
N VAL A 75 3.95 -37.27 -29.15
CA VAL A 75 5.29 -37.85 -28.90
C VAL A 75 5.89 -37.48 -27.53
N SER A 76 5.50 -36.36 -26.91
CA SER A 76 6.13 -35.87 -25.68
C SER A 76 5.29 -36.11 -24.42
N PRO A 77 5.92 -36.39 -23.26
CA PRO A 77 5.21 -36.54 -22.00
C PRO A 77 4.55 -35.21 -21.57
N PRO A 78 3.38 -35.25 -20.91
CA PRO A 78 2.64 -34.05 -20.51
C PRO A 78 3.46 -33.04 -19.68
N ASP A 79 4.34 -33.52 -18.80
CA ASP A 79 5.19 -32.67 -17.95
C ASP A 79 6.15 -31.81 -18.78
N MET A 80 6.74 -32.38 -19.83
CA MET A 80 7.64 -31.65 -20.72
C MET A 80 6.90 -30.57 -21.53
N ILE A 81 5.69 -30.89 -22.00
CA ILE A 81 4.83 -29.93 -22.71
C ILE A 81 4.48 -28.77 -21.77
N TRP A 82 4.17 -29.06 -20.50
CA TRP A 82 3.86 -28.04 -19.51
C TRP A 82 5.05 -27.14 -19.16
N GLU A 83 6.25 -27.69 -18.98
CA GLU A 83 7.46 -26.90 -18.78
C GLU A 83 7.79 -26.01 -19.99
N ALA A 84 7.70 -26.58 -21.20
CA ALA A 84 7.91 -25.83 -22.44
C ALA A 84 6.89 -24.70 -22.59
N PHE A 85 5.62 -24.97 -22.28
CA PHE A 85 4.55 -23.97 -22.30
C PHE A 85 4.85 -22.80 -21.35
N LYS A 86 5.18 -23.11 -20.09
CA LYS A 86 5.50 -22.08 -19.07
C LYS A 86 6.66 -21.19 -19.51
N VAL A 87 7.71 -21.76 -20.08
CA VAL A 87 8.86 -20.98 -20.59
C VAL A 87 8.44 -20.11 -21.76
N THR A 88 7.67 -20.67 -22.70
CA THR A 88 7.21 -19.98 -23.91
C THR A 88 6.31 -18.79 -23.57
N ILE A 89 5.27 -19.03 -22.75
CA ILE A 89 4.33 -17.97 -22.39
C ILE A 89 5.00 -16.88 -21.55
N ARG A 90 5.93 -17.25 -20.67
CA ARG A 90 6.74 -16.27 -19.93
C ARG A 90 7.59 -15.42 -20.88
N GLY A 91 8.21 -16.02 -21.89
CA GLY A 91 8.95 -15.32 -22.93
C GLY A 91 8.09 -14.30 -23.68
N LYS A 92 6.90 -14.72 -24.13
CA LYS A 92 5.91 -13.86 -24.81
C LYS A 92 5.48 -12.69 -23.91
N ILE A 93 5.14 -12.96 -22.65
CA ILE A 93 4.77 -11.91 -21.68
C ILE A 93 5.92 -10.91 -21.48
N ILE A 94 7.16 -11.38 -21.36
CA ILE A 94 8.33 -10.50 -21.20
C ILE A 94 8.50 -9.60 -22.42
N ALA A 95 8.38 -10.16 -23.63
CA ALA A 95 8.49 -9.41 -24.87
C ALA A 95 7.42 -8.32 -24.98
N LEU A 96 6.14 -8.67 -24.76
CA LEU A 96 5.03 -7.73 -24.77
C LEU A 96 5.20 -6.64 -23.71
N SER A 97 5.53 -7.03 -22.47
CA SER A 97 5.76 -6.09 -21.36
C SER A 97 6.89 -5.10 -21.68
N SER A 98 7.97 -5.58 -22.32
CA SER A 98 9.08 -4.76 -22.77
C SER A 98 8.64 -3.75 -23.84
N ALA A 99 7.88 -4.19 -24.83
CA ALA A 99 7.32 -3.34 -25.88
C ALA A 99 6.42 -2.24 -25.28
N TYR A 100 5.48 -2.60 -24.40
CA TYR A 100 4.62 -1.62 -23.72
C TYR A 100 5.40 -0.62 -22.87
N LYS A 101 6.47 -1.09 -22.19
CA LYS A 101 7.33 -0.19 -21.42
C LYS A 101 8.05 0.79 -22.34
N LYS A 102 8.55 0.32 -23.48
CA LYS A 102 9.24 1.15 -24.48
C LYS A 102 8.29 2.22 -25.06
N THR A 103 7.08 1.83 -25.47
CA THR A 103 6.09 2.78 -26.02
C THR A 103 5.64 3.79 -24.98
N PHE A 104 5.42 3.36 -23.73
CA PHE A 104 5.10 4.27 -22.63
C PHE A 104 6.23 5.28 -22.36
N GLN A 105 7.49 4.83 -22.36
CA GLN A 105 8.64 5.71 -22.20
C GLN A 105 8.80 6.70 -23.35
N GLN A 106 8.61 6.24 -24.60
CA GLN A 106 8.65 7.10 -25.78
C GLN A 106 7.57 8.18 -25.70
N ARG A 107 6.33 7.81 -25.32
CA ARG A 107 5.23 8.77 -25.15
C ARG A 107 5.53 9.81 -24.07
N MET A 108 6.09 9.40 -22.93
CA MET A 108 6.52 10.33 -21.88
C MET A 108 7.58 11.31 -22.38
N VAL A 109 8.63 10.81 -23.04
CA VAL A 109 9.73 11.65 -23.55
C VAL A 109 9.24 12.62 -24.62
N GLY A 110 8.36 12.16 -25.53
CA GLY A 110 7.75 13.01 -26.56
C GLY A 110 6.95 14.15 -25.94
N LEU A 111 6.04 13.85 -25.01
CA LEU A 111 5.26 14.87 -24.31
C LEU A 111 6.14 15.83 -23.49
N GLU A 112 7.22 15.36 -22.87
CA GLU A 112 8.18 16.23 -22.17
C GLU A 112 8.91 17.17 -23.14
N GLN A 113 9.24 16.72 -24.36
CA GLN A 113 9.86 17.57 -25.39
C GLN A 113 8.86 18.59 -25.94
N GLU A 114 7.63 18.17 -26.22
CA GLU A 114 6.56 19.06 -26.67
C GLU A 114 6.23 20.11 -25.62
N LEU A 115 6.16 19.73 -24.34
CA LEU A 115 5.90 20.66 -23.24
C LEU A 115 7.04 21.68 -23.10
N ARG A 116 8.31 21.26 -23.23
CA ARG A 116 9.45 22.21 -23.25
C ARG A 116 9.28 23.24 -24.36
N GLY A 117 8.93 22.80 -25.58
CA GLY A 117 8.68 23.68 -26.71
C GLY A 117 7.52 24.65 -26.43
N ALA A 118 6.39 24.13 -25.95
CA ALA A 118 5.21 24.93 -25.62
C ALA A 118 5.50 25.95 -24.49
N GLU A 119 6.27 25.58 -23.47
CA GLU A 119 6.74 26.52 -22.44
C GLU A 119 7.59 27.64 -23.06
N THR A 120 8.54 27.31 -23.94
CA THR A 120 9.36 28.33 -24.61
C THR A 120 8.56 29.28 -25.50
N GLU A 121 7.53 28.79 -26.19
CA GLU A 121 6.64 29.64 -26.99
C GLU A 121 5.74 30.50 -26.12
N LEU A 122 5.27 29.98 -24.98
CA LEU A 122 4.52 30.76 -24.00
C LEU A 122 5.37 31.90 -23.40
N TYR A 123 6.66 31.65 -23.17
CA TYR A 123 7.59 32.70 -22.71
C TYR A 123 7.80 33.81 -23.75
N LYS A 124 7.83 33.46 -25.05
CA LYS A 124 7.96 34.44 -26.15
C LYS A 124 6.67 35.19 -26.41
N ASN A 125 5.53 34.48 -26.42
CA ASN A 125 4.21 35.02 -26.72
C ASN A 125 3.18 34.48 -25.73
N ASN A 126 2.73 35.35 -24.84
CA ASN A 126 1.82 35.01 -23.77
C ASN A 126 0.33 35.07 -24.20
N SER A 127 -0.03 34.27 -25.20
CA SER A 127 -1.41 34.15 -25.71
C SER A 127 -2.27 33.18 -24.89
N ALA A 128 -3.60 33.28 -25.01
CA ALA A 128 -4.51 32.33 -24.36
C ALA A 128 -4.33 30.91 -24.94
N GLU A 129 -4.18 30.81 -26.24
CA GLU A 129 -3.94 29.55 -26.97
C GLU A 129 -2.66 28.83 -26.49
N ASN A 130 -1.56 29.57 -26.28
CA ASN A 130 -0.31 28.98 -25.78
C ASN A 130 -0.45 28.48 -24.34
N ARG A 131 -1.21 29.18 -23.50
CA ARG A 131 -1.50 28.73 -22.12
C ARG A 131 -2.32 27.44 -22.12
N GLU A 132 -3.35 27.38 -22.97
CA GLU A 132 -4.19 26.19 -23.12
C GLU A 132 -3.39 25.00 -23.62
N ARG A 133 -2.51 25.20 -24.61
CA ARG A 133 -1.61 24.16 -25.12
C ARG A 133 -0.70 23.60 -24.03
N VAL A 134 -0.09 24.47 -23.22
CA VAL A 134 0.75 24.05 -22.08
C VAL A 134 -0.07 23.28 -21.06
N ALA A 135 -1.27 23.77 -20.69
CA ALA A 135 -2.15 23.12 -19.72
C ALA A 135 -2.58 21.72 -20.19
N SER A 136 -2.90 21.56 -21.47
CA SER A 136 -3.25 20.26 -22.08
C SER A 136 -2.09 19.27 -22.00
N LEU A 137 -0.88 19.68 -22.40
CA LEU A 137 0.32 18.83 -22.32
C LEU A 137 0.69 18.46 -20.87
N GLN A 138 0.52 19.39 -19.92
CA GLN A 138 0.70 19.13 -18.50
C GLN A 138 -0.30 18.10 -17.99
N HIS A 139 -1.57 18.20 -18.40
CA HIS A 139 -2.61 17.23 -18.05
C HIS A 139 -2.25 15.82 -18.53
N ASP A 140 -1.88 15.68 -19.80
CA ASP A 140 -1.50 14.39 -20.39
C ASP A 140 -0.29 13.75 -19.67
N LEU A 141 0.74 14.55 -19.36
CA LEU A 141 1.88 14.08 -18.58
C LEU A 141 1.48 13.67 -17.16
N ASN A 142 0.57 14.41 -16.53
CA ASN A 142 0.08 14.09 -15.20
C ASN A 142 -0.72 12.78 -15.18
N VAL A 143 -1.54 12.51 -16.21
CA VAL A 143 -2.25 11.23 -16.36
C VAL A 143 -1.25 10.06 -16.44
N LEU A 144 -0.20 10.19 -17.25
CA LEU A 144 0.83 9.16 -17.39
C LEU A 144 1.64 8.97 -16.10
N SER A 145 2.03 10.07 -15.45
CA SER A 145 2.79 10.04 -14.19
C SER A 145 1.97 9.40 -13.06
N SER A 146 0.68 9.71 -12.99
CA SER A 146 -0.28 9.13 -12.05
C SER A 146 -0.44 7.62 -12.26
N SER A 147 -0.54 7.17 -13.52
CA SER A 147 -0.57 5.73 -13.85
C SER A 147 0.70 5.00 -13.38
N LYS A 148 1.87 5.61 -13.60
CA LYS A 148 3.16 5.09 -13.11
C LYS A 148 3.22 5.04 -11.59
N ALA A 149 2.73 6.08 -10.91
CA ALA A 149 2.65 6.13 -9.44
C ALA A 149 1.72 5.04 -8.88
N LYS A 150 0.54 4.87 -9.48
CA LYS A 150 -0.42 3.80 -9.12
C LYS A 150 0.22 2.41 -9.22
N ARG A 151 0.98 2.14 -10.28
CA ARG A 151 1.73 0.89 -10.46
C ARG A 151 2.79 0.69 -9.37
N ALA A 152 3.54 1.73 -9.02
CA ALA A 152 4.55 1.67 -7.96
C ALA A 152 3.93 1.44 -6.57
N LEU A 153 2.80 2.10 -6.27
CA LEU A 153 2.03 1.89 -5.05
C LEU A 153 1.50 0.47 -4.96
N PHE A 154 0.92 -0.06 -6.04
CA PHE A 154 0.43 -1.44 -6.07
C PHE A 154 1.54 -2.45 -5.76
N ARG A 155 2.72 -2.29 -6.37
CA ARG A 155 3.89 -3.14 -6.09
C ARG A 155 4.36 -3.03 -4.64
N THR A 156 4.34 -1.82 -4.09
CA THR A 156 4.72 -1.58 -2.68
C THR A 156 3.74 -2.25 -1.73
N ARG A 157 2.43 -2.11 -1.99
CA ARG A 157 1.35 -2.77 -1.23
C ARG A 157 1.45 -4.29 -1.30
N SER A 158 1.65 -4.86 -2.49
CA SER A 158 1.85 -6.31 -2.66
C SER A 158 3.07 -6.82 -1.88
N ARG A 159 4.19 -6.08 -1.90
CA ARG A 159 5.38 -6.43 -1.11
C ARG A 159 5.13 -6.33 0.39
N PHE A 160 4.38 -5.32 0.80
CA PHE A 160 3.98 -5.14 2.19
C PHE A 160 3.08 -6.28 2.66
N TYR A 161 2.05 -6.63 1.88
CA TYR A 161 1.16 -7.77 2.18
C TYR A 161 1.93 -9.09 2.32
N ALA A 162 2.84 -9.38 1.38
CA ALA A 162 3.57 -10.66 1.38
C ALA A 162 4.66 -10.80 2.47
N ARG A 163 5.02 -9.70 3.16
CA ARG A 163 6.14 -9.66 4.11
C ARG A 163 5.82 -8.96 5.44
N GLY A 164 4.66 -8.35 5.58
CA GLY A 164 4.33 -7.49 6.74
C GLY A 164 4.14 -8.29 8.02
N ASP A 165 3.64 -9.51 7.90
CA ASP A 165 3.45 -10.50 8.96
C ASP A 165 4.69 -11.36 9.23
N LYS A 166 5.71 -11.28 8.36
CA LYS A 166 6.90 -12.14 8.44
C LYS A 166 7.99 -11.49 9.28
N ALA A 167 8.62 -12.31 10.12
CA ALA A 167 9.84 -11.93 10.83
C ALA A 167 10.91 -11.51 9.80
N GLY A 168 11.31 -10.24 9.85
CA GLY A 168 12.27 -9.67 8.91
C GLY A 168 12.48 -8.18 9.08
N LYS A 169 13.28 -7.59 8.18
CA LYS A 169 13.67 -6.17 8.24
C LYS A 169 12.47 -5.21 8.24
N LEU A 170 11.39 -5.55 7.52
CA LEU A 170 10.19 -4.70 7.45
C LEU A 170 9.49 -4.64 8.81
N LEU A 171 9.22 -5.80 9.42
CA LEU A 171 8.62 -5.90 10.76
C LEU A 171 9.51 -5.22 11.81
N ALA A 172 10.82 -5.47 11.79
CA ALA A 172 11.76 -4.83 12.71
C ALA A 172 11.76 -3.30 12.59
N TRP A 173 11.67 -2.77 11.37
CA TRP A 173 11.54 -1.34 11.13
C TRP A 173 10.20 -0.79 11.64
N GLN A 174 9.09 -1.51 11.45
CA GLN A 174 7.78 -1.11 11.97
C GLN A 174 7.77 -1.06 13.50
N LEU A 175 8.29 -2.09 14.17
CA LEU A 175 8.38 -2.13 15.63
C LEU A 175 9.21 -0.97 16.17
N ARG A 176 10.38 -0.68 15.56
CA ARG A 176 11.20 0.47 15.95
C ARG A 176 10.48 1.81 15.77
N ARG A 177 9.69 1.94 14.69
CA ARG A 177 8.90 3.15 14.46
C ARG A 177 7.79 3.29 15.50
N GLU A 178 7.07 2.21 15.78
CA GLU A 178 6.03 2.16 16.80
C GLU A 178 6.57 2.44 18.21
N GLU A 179 7.75 1.91 18.54
CA GLU A 179 8.45 2.20 19.78
C GLU A 179 8.85 3.69 19.87
N ALA A 180 9.40 4.26 18.80
CA ALA A 180 9.76 5.68 18.75
C ALA A 180 8.53 6.60 18.82
N ASP A 181 7.44 6.27 18.13
CA ASP A 181 6.19 7.04 18.12
C ASP A 181 5.50 6.99 19.50
N ARG A 182 5.63 5.88 20.23
CA ARG A 182 5.12 5.72 21.61
C ARG A 182 6.09 6.18 22.69
N HIS A 183 7.32 6.53 22.32
CA HIS A 183 8.31 6.96 23.30
C HIS A 183 7.96 8.35 23.84
N ILE A 184 7.83 8.44 25.16
CA ILE A 184 7.55 9.70 25.85
C ILE A 184 8.86 10.15 26.51
N PRO A 185 9.63 11.06 25.88
CA PRO A 185 10.96 11.41 26.37
C PRO A 185 10.92 12.32 27.60
N SER A 186 9.81 13.01 27.83
CA SER A 186 9.65 13.94 28.95
C SER A 186 8.18 14.19 29.29
N ILE A 187 7.93 14.61 30.52
CA ILE A 187 6.61 15.05 30.97
C ILE A 187 6.72 16.33 31.80
N LYS A 188 5.67 17.16 31.79
CA LYS A 188 5.53 18.28 32.72
C LYS A 188 4.90 17.79 34.02
N LEU A 189 5.55 18.10 35.13
CA LEU A 189 5.08 17.80 36.49
C LEU A 189 4.10 18.88 36.98
N PRO A 190 3.31 18.61 38.05
CA PRO A 190 2.34 19.58 38.60
C PRO A 190 2.97 20.89 39.10
N ASP A 191 4.25 20.85 39.45
CA ASP A 191 5.05 22.02 39.85
C ASP A 191 5.48 22.91 38.66
N GLY A 192 5.13 22.52 37.43
CA GLY A 192 5.46 23.22 36.19
C GLY A 192 6.84 22.88 35.61
N THR A 193 7.63 22.01 36.27
CA THR A 193 8.95 21.59 35.79
C THR A 193 8.85 20.43 34.79
N THR A 194 9.77 20.38 33.81
CA THR A 194 9.84 19.27 32.85
C THR A 194 10.83 18.23 33.34
N SER A 195 10.38 17.00 33.51
CA SER A 195 11.22 15.87 33.89
C SER A 195 11.48 14.92 32.72
N PHE A 196 12.72 14.44 32.63
CA PHE A 196 13.20 13.45 31.66
C PHE A 196 13.49 12.09 32.31
N ILE A 197 13.27 11.98 33.63
CA ILE A 197 13.60 10.77 34.39
C ILE A 197 12.46 9.76 34.23
N PRO A 198 12.71 8.52 33.77
CA PRO A 198 11.66 7.52 33.54
C PRO A 198 10.77 7.26 34.76
N GLY A 199 11.36 7.22 35.97
CA GLY A 199 10.60 7.04 37.21
C GLY A 199 9.62 8.18 37.49
N ALA A 200 10.02 9.43 37.24
CA ALA A 200 9.15 10.60 37.41
C ALA A 200 8.04 10.63 36.34
N ILE A 201 8.36 10.23 35.11
CA ILE A 201 7.38 10.11 34.02
C ILE A 201 6.31 9.07 34.37
N ASN A 202 6.72 7.87 34.79
CA ASN A 202 5.80 6.81 35.19
C ASN A 202 4.96 7.20 36.40
N GLY A 203 5.55 7.85 37.41
CA GLY A 203 4.82 8.34 38.58
C GLY A 203 3.79 9.40 38.23
N ALA A 204 4.11 10.32 37.31
CA ALA A 204 3.16 11.32 36.83
C ALA A 204 1.97 10.67 36.09
N PHE A 205 2.21 9.68 35.23
CA PHE A 205 1.14 8.89 34.60
C PHE A 205 0.29 8.15 35.63
N GLN A 206 0.93 7.47 36.58
CA GLN A 206 0.25 6.74 37.64
C GLN A 206 -0.65 7.66 38.45
N ASN A 207 -0.15 8.81 38.91
CA ASN A 207 -0.90 9.77 39.70
C ASN A 207 -2.10 10.32 38.92
N TYR A 208 -1.89 10.70 37.66
CA TYR A 208 -2.96 11.19 36.80
C TYR A 208 -4.08 10.16 36.64
N TYR A 209 -3.75 8.95 36.17
CA TYR A 209 -4.78 7.93 35.94
C TYR A 209 -5.39 7.41 37.23
N SER A 210 -4.62 7.31 38.32
CA SER A 210 -5.17 6.95 39.63
C SER A 210 -6.21 7.99 40.06
N SER A 211 -5.91 9.29 39.95
CA SER A 211 -6.88 10.34 40.28
C SER A 211 -8.11 10.34 39.37
N LEU A 212 -7.93 10.02 38.07
CA LEU A 212 -9.01 9.98 37.08
C LEU A 212 -10.00 8.84 37.35
N TYR A 213 -9.48 7.67 37.75
CA TYR A 213 -10.29 6.47 38.00
C TYR A 213 -10.67 6.28 39.48
N THR A 214 -10.13 7.10 40.38
CA THR A 214 -10.61 7.12 41.77
C THR A 214 -11.96 7.82 41.80
N THR A 215 -13.01 7.06 42.14
CA THR A 215 -14.36 7.58 42.30
C THR A 215 -14.37 8.71 43.34
N GLN A 216 -14.90 9.87 42.97
CA GLN A 216 -15.03 11.04 43.86
C GLN A 216 -16.12 10.89 44.93
N TYR A 217 -16.60 9.66 45.17
CA TYR A 217 -17.78 9.39 45.98
C TYR A 217 -17.38 8.70 47.27
N ASP A 218 -17.85 9.25 48.39
CA ASP A 218 -17.63 8.71 49.73
C ASP A 218 -18.30 7.33 49.86
N GLY A 219 -17.48 6.29 50.07
CA GLY A 219 -17.90 4.89 50.05
C GLY A 219 -18.95 4.50 51.09
N GLY A 220 -19.16 5.34 52.11
CA GLY A 220 -20.19 5.13 53.13
C GLY A 220 -21.62 5.39 52.64
N SER A 221 -21.84 6.48 51.90
CA SER A 221 -23.20 6.94 51.56
C SER A 221 -23.84 6.19 50.40
N MET A 222 -23.05 5.67 49.45
CA MET A 222 -23.58 5.04 48.24
C MET A 222 -23.71 3.53 48.35
N ARG A 223 -22.98 2.87 49.28
CA ARG A 223 -23.10 1.41 49.45
C ARG A 223 -24.52 1.03 49.85
N GLY A 224 -25.15 1.82 50.74
CA GLY A 224 -26.55 1.65 51.11
C GLY A 224 -27.49 1.82 49.92
N SER A 225 -27.37 2.92 49.17
CA SER A 225 -28.22 3.20 48.00
C SER A 225 -28.01 2.23 46.83
N MET A 226 -26.78 1.76 46.61
CA MET A 226 -26.43 0.77 45.59
C MET A 226 -26.99 -0.60 45.96
N LEU A 227 -26.86 -1.02 47.23
CA LEU A 227 -27.47 -2.26 47.71
C LEU A 227 -28.99 -2.18 47.64
N SER A 228 -29.61 -1.08 48.06
CA SER A 228 -31.06 -0.92 47.93
C SER A 228 -31.54 -0.92 46.47
N PHE A 229 -30.74 -0.38 45.55
CA PHE A 229 -31.05 -0.44 44.12
C PHE A 229 -30.94 -1.89 43.60
N LEU A 230 -29.84 -2.58 43.89
CA LEU A 230 -29.65 -3.97 43.46
C LEU A 230 -30.69 -4.91 44.06
N ASP A 231 -31.07 -4.72 45.33
CA ASP A 231 -32.13 -5.49 45.98
C ASP A 231 -33.52 -5.17 45.42
N SER A 232 -33.74 -3.94 44.94
CA SER A 232 -34.99 -3.57 44.26
C SER A 232 -35.13 -4.16 42.85
N VAL A 233 -34.02 -4.60 42.26
CA VAL A 233 -34.02 -5.25 40.95
C VAL A 233 -34.28 -6.74 41.16
N GLY A 234 -35.53 -7.16 40.98
CA GLY A 234 -35.88 -8.56 40.91
C GLY A 234 -35.27 -9.20 39.66
N ILE A 235 -34.10 -9.81 39.80
CA ILE A 235 -33.44 -10.52 38.70
C ILE A 235 -34.32 -11.74 38.38
N PRO A 236 -34.88 -11.85 37.17
CA PRO A 236 -35.70 -12.99 36.81
C PRO A 236 -34.84 -14.26 36.80
N GLU A 237 -35.17 -15.20 37.67
CA GLU A 237 -34.54 -16.52 37.69
C GLU A 237 -35.12 -17.37 36.56
N ILE A 238 -34.24 -18.00 35.78
CA ILE A 238 -34.66 -18.89 34.70
C ILE A 238 -35.27 -20.14 35.34
N PRO A 239 -36.48 -20.57 34.94
CA PRO A 239 -37.08 -21.81 35.43
C PRO A 239 -36.14 -22.99 35.18
N VAL A 240 -36.04 -23.91 36.14
CA VAL A 240 -35.09 -25.05 36.12
C VAL A 240 -35.19 -25.83 34.80
N GLU A 241 -36.40 -26.04 34.29
CA GLU A 241 -36.65 -26.72 33.01
C GLU A 241 -36.02 -26.02 31.80
N MET A 242 -36.07 -24.69 31.76
CA MET A 242 -35.49 -23.89 30.68
C MET A 242 -33.96 -23.82 30.83
N GLY A 243 -33.44 -23.85 32.07
CA GLY A 243 -32.01 -23.98 32.34
C GLY A 243 -31.43 -25.32 31.87
N GLU A 244 -32.15 -26.42 32.10
CA GLU A 244 -31.76 -27.74 31.60
C GLU A 244 -31.80 -27.83 30.08
N GLN A 245 -32.78 -27.19 29.44
CA GLN A 245 -32.84 -27.08 27.97
C GLN A 245 -31.68 -26.26 27.39
N LEU A 246 -31.34 -25.12 28.00
CA LEU A 246 -30.20 -24.29 27.60
C LEU A 246 -28.84 -24.96 27.84
N GLY A 247 -28.77 -25.85 28.84
CA GLY A 247 -27.59 -26.67 29.14
C GLY A 247 -27.45 -27.94 28.30
N ALA A 248 -28.49 -28.31 27.53
CA ALA A 248 -28.47 -29.48 26.68
C ALA A 248 -27.64 -29.26 25.39
N PRO A 249 -27.14 -30.34 24.76
CA PRO A 249 -26.45 -30.22 23.48
C PRO A 249 -27.36 -29.64 22.39
N LEU A 250 -26.82 -28.70 21.61
CA LEU A 250 -27.54 -28.05 20.51
C LEU A 250 -28.16 -29.08 19.55
N SER A 251 -29.45 -28.94 19.27
CA SER A 251 -30.17 -29.81 18.36
C SER A 251 -30.00 -29.37 16.91
N ARG A 252 -30.13 -30.30 15.96
CA ARG A 252 -30.06 -29.96 14.53
C ARG A 252 -31.12 -28.94 14.10
N LEU A 253 -32.30 -28.94 14.74
CA LEU A 253 -33.37 -28.01 14.40
C LEU A 253 -32.99 -26.55 14.74
N GLU A 254 -32.24 -26.32 15.82
CA GLU A 254 -31.76 -24.99 16.19
C GLU A 254 -30.73 -24.44 15.18
N ILE A 255 -30.04 -25.32 14.47
CA ILE A 255 -29.07 -24.96 13.43
C ILE A 255 -29.78 -24.58 12.12
N PHE A 256 -30.90 -25.23 11.78
CA PHE A 256 -31.57 -25.07 10.48
C PHE A 256 -32.63 -23.97 10.43
N VAL A 257 -33.13 -23.46 11.57
CA VAL A 257 -34.17 -22.41 11.59
C VAL A 257 -33.69 -21.06 11.02
N ASN A 258 -32.37 -20.83 10.92
CA ASN A 258 -31.80 -19.57 10.41
C ASN A 258 -31.09 -19.68 9.05
N SER A 259 -31.30 -20.75 8.28
CA SER A 259 -30.82 -20.82 6.89
C SER A 259 -31.96 -20.50 5.91
N PRO A 260 -32.06 -19.27 5.36
CA PRO A 260 -32.95 -19.01 4.25
C PRO A 260 -32.27 -19.55 3.00
N GLU A 261 -32.63 -20.75 2.56
CA GLU A 261 -32.57 -21.20 1.15
C GLU A 261 -32.65 -22.73 1.09
N SER A 262 -33.85 -23.25 0.83
CA SER A 262 -34.03 -24.37 -0.12
C SER A 262 -35.51 -24.57 -0.44
N SER A 263 -36.05 -23.69 -1.26
CA SER A 263 -37.25 -24.01 -2.03
C SER A 263 -37.09 -23.48 -3.45
N VAL A 264 -36.44 -24.30 -4.28
CA VAL A 264 -36.73 -24.33 -5.71
C VAL A 264 -36.94 -25.80 -6.06
N PRO A 265 -38.05 -26.15 -6.76
CA PRO A 265 -38.42 -27.53 -7.09
C PRO A 265 -37.44 -28.20 -8.06
#